data_AF-A0A558J740-F1
#
_entry.id   AF-A0A558J740-F1
#
_cell.length_a   1.000
_cell.length_b   1.000
_cell.length_c   1.000
_cell.angle_alpha   90.00
_cell.angle_beta   90.00
_cell.angle_gamma   90.00
#
_symmetry.space_group_name_H-M   'P 1'
#
loop_
_entity.id
_entity.type
_entity.pdbx_description
1 polymer ?
#
loop_
_entity_poly.entity_id
_entity_poly.type
_entity_poly.pdbx_seq_one_letter_code
_entity_poly.pdbx_strand_id
1 'polypeptide(L)'
;MWDNNSSDEEQKEFECLDCGCITSETDFESVDDELNEQLPRCPDCQSSHRISHATCDCGKPATHEVESGFVCDDCHDQYVSGYIRD
;
A
#
# COMPACT_ATOMS: atom_id res chain seq x y z
N MET A 1 17.10 1.66 -33.26
CA MET A 1 15.78 1.92 -32.66
C MET A 1 15.37 0.58 -32.09
N TRP A 2 15.39 0.46 -30.78
CA TRP A 2 15.06 -0.79 -30.11
C TRP A 2 13.54 -0.79 -30.02
N ASP A 3 12.90 -1.52 -30.94
CA ASP A 3 11.49 -1.89 -30.83
C ASP A 3 11.38 -2.79 -29.61
N ASN A 4 11.14 -2.16 -28.46
CA ASN A 4 10.91 -2.89 -27.23
C ASN A 4 9.49 -3.46 -27.30
N ASN A 5 9.43 -4.68 -27.82
CA ASN A 5 8.63 -5.81 -27.32
C ASN A 5 7.59 -5.38 -26.27
N SER A 6 6.32 -5.23 -26.66
CA SER A 6 5.35 -6.33 -26.57
C SER A 6 5.35 -7.01 -25.19
N SER A 7 4.99 -6.26 -24.15
CA SER A 7 4.36 -6.82 -22.96
C SER A 7 3.00 -6.14 -22.80
N ASP A 8 2.14 -6.31 -23.81
CA ASP A 8 0.69 -6.29 -23.60
C ASP A 8 0.35 -7.66 -22.98
N GLU A 9 0.89 -7.91 -21.77
CA GLU A 9 0.29 -8.91 -20.91
C GLU A 9 -1.06 -8.31 -20.58
N GLU A 10 -2.12 -9.02 -20.96
CA GLU A 10 -3.51 -8.60 -20.86
C GLU A 10 -3.88 -8.49 -19.37
N GLN A 11 -3.30 -7.50 -18.69
CA GLN A 11 -3.47 -7.27 -17.27
C GLN A 11 -4.84 -6.67 -17.10
N LYS A 12 -5.69 -7.37 -16.35
CA LYS A 12 -7.03 -6.88 -16.09
C LYS A 12 -6.90 -5.70 -15.12
N GLU A 13 -7.05 -4.50 -15.68
CA GLU A 13 -7.08 -3.25 -14.94
C GLU A 13 -8.47 -3.07 -14.30
N PHE A 14 -8.48 -2.69 -13.04
CA PHE A 14 -9.69 -2.37 -12.30
C PHE A 14 -9.54 -1.01 -11.63
N GLU A 15 -10.63 -0.25 -11.57
CA GLU A 15 -10.65 1.04 -10.89
C GLU A 15 -10.99 0.84 -9.42
N CYS A 16 -10.15 1.36 -8.52
CA CYS A 16 -10.36 1.30 -7.10
C CYS A 16 -11.62 2.09 -6.69
N LEU A 17 -12.54 1.45 -5.98
CA LEU A 17 -13.79 2.08 -5.52
C LEU A 17 -13.59 3.16 -4.44
N ASP A 18 -12.45 3.15 -3.73
CA ASP A 18 -12.16 4.08 -2.63
C ASP A 18 -11.45 5.35 -3.11
N CYS A 19 -10.44 5.21 -3.97
CA CYS A 19 -9.59 6.32 -4.41
C CYS A 19 -9.70 6.65 -5.91
N GLY A 20 -10.31 5.78 -6.72
CA GLY A 20 -10.37 5.93 -8.18
C GLY A 20 -9.06 5.63 -8.92
N CYS A 21 -8.03 5.08 -8.24
CA CYS A 21 -6.79 4.67 -8.91
C CYS A 21 -7.00 3.37 -9.70
N ILE A 22 -6.33 3.27 -10.85
CA ILE A 22 -6.24 2.02 -11.60
C ILE A 22 -5.30 1.07 -10.86
N THR A 23 -5.76 -0.15 -10.62
CA THR A 23 -4.99 -1.23 -10.00
C THR A 23 -5.20 -2.50 -10.82
N SER A 24 -4.19 -3.33 -10.95
CA SER A 24 -4.23 -4.58 -11.71
C SER A 24 -3.70 -5.71 -10.85
N GLU A 25 -3.95 -6.95 -11.27
CA GLU A 25 -3.50 -8.16 -10.57
C GLU A 25 -1.98 -8.16 -10.30
N THR A 26 -1.18 -7.56 -11.18
CA THR A 26 0.27 -7.42 -11.02
C THR A 26 0.67 -6.48 -9.89
N ASP A 27 -0.15 -5.47 -9.60
CA ASP A 27 0.04 -4.60 -8.42
C ASP A 27 -0.10 -5.41 -7.11
N PHE A 28 -0.85 -6.52 -7.17
CA PHE A 28 -1.04 -7.45 -6.06
C PHE A 28 0.02 -8.54 -5.98
N GLU A 29 0.79 -8.82 -7.04
CA GLU A 29 1.85 -9.85 -6.98
C GLU A 29 2.97 -9.52 -5.99
N SER A 30 3.15 -8.23 -5.68
CA SER A 30 4.17 -7.78 -4.71
C SER A 30 3.64 -7.67 -3.28
N VAL A 31 2.34 -7.86 -3.05
CA VAL A 31 1.71 -7.78 -1.73
C VAL A 31 1.00 -9.08 -1.38
N ASP A 32 0.83 -9.36 -0.08
CA ASP A 32 0.09 -10.53 0.39
C ASP A 32 -1.43 -10.26 0.41
N ASP A 33 -1.96 -9.59 -0.63
CA ASP A 33 -3.37 -9.26 -0.80
C ASP A 33 -3.85 -9.70 -2.19
N GLU A 34 -5.15 -9.97 -2.35
CA GLU A 34 -5.74 -10.36 -3.62
C GLU A 34 -6.62 -9.22 -4.18
N LEU A 35 -6.56 -9.02 -5.50
CA LEU A 35 -7.47 -8.10 -6.17
C LEU A 35 -8.89 -8.65 -6.15
N ASN A 36 -9.75 -8.00 -5.40
CA ASN A 36 -11.16 -8.39 -5.37
C ASN A 36 -11.89 -7.86 -6.60
N GLU A 37 -12.15 -8.72 -7.59
CA GLU A 37 -12.83 -8.33 -8.83
C GLU A 37 -14.25 -7.74 -8.60
N GLN A 38 -14.91 -8.09 -7.49
CA GLN A 38 -16.24 -7.55 -7.16
C GLN A 38 -16.18 -6.18 -6.50
N LEU A 39 -15.12 -5.93 -5.71
CA LEU A 39 -14.87 -4.68 -5.02
C LEU A 39 -13.40 -4.30 -5.23
N PRO A 40 -13.05 -3.89 -6.46
CA PRO A 40 -11.66 -3.58 -6.77
C PRO A 40 -11.19 -2.47 -5.84
N ARG A 41 -10.16 -2.79 -5.06
CA ARG A 41 -9.58 -1.89 -4.06
C ARG A 41 -8.07 -2.04 -4.09
N CYS A 42 -7.40 -0.92 -4.30
CA CYS A 42 -5.96 -0.83 -4.39
C CYS A 42 -5.27 -1.39 -3.12
N PRO A 43 -4.07 -2.00 -3.24
CA PRO A 43 -3.36 -2.55 -2.09
C PRO A 43 -3.04 -1.47 -1.04
N ASP A 44 -2.78 -0.24 -1.49
CA ASP A 44 -2.59 0.93 -0.63
C ASP A 44 -3.85 1.29 0.16
N CYS A 45 -5.03 1.16 -0.46
CA CYS A 45 -6.32 1.43 0.13
C CYS A 45 -6.68 0.35 1.17
N GLN A 46 -6.38 -0.92 0.87
CA GLN A 46 -6.53 -2.02 1.83
C GLN A 46 -5.62 -1.83 3.04
N SER A 47 -4.36 -1.48 2.79
CA SER A 47 -3.37 -1.19 3.82
C SER A 47 -3.78 0.03 4.66
N SER A 48 -4.18 1.12 4.02
CA SER A 48 -4.73 2.31 4.68
C SER A 48 -5.95 1.99 5.53
N HIS A 49 -6.84 1.11 5.05
CA HIS A 49 -7.98 0.67 5.84
C HIS A 49 -7.53 -0.10 7.09
N ARG A 50 -6.56 -1.02 6.99
CA ARG A 50 -5.96 -1.72 8.14
C ARG A 50 -5.33 -0.74 9.13
N ILE A 51 -4.52 0.18 8.62
CA ILE A 51 -3.81 1.22 9.37
C ILE A 51 -4.79 2.19 10.06
N SER A 52 -5.90 2.55 9.42
CA SER A 52 -6.89 3.49 9.96
C SER A 52 -7.58 2.96 11.23
N HIS A 53 -7.70 1.64 11.35
CA HIS A 53 -8.20 0.97 12.56
C HIS A 53 -7.10 0.75 13.61
N ALA A 54 -5.84 0.97 13.26
CA ALA A 54 -4.71 0.88 14.16
C ALA A 54 -4.38 2.24 14.79
N THR A 55 -3.81 2.17 15.99
CA THR A 55 -3.35 3.36 16.71
C THR A 55 -1.88 3.18 17.01
N CYS A 56 -1.10 4.22 16.74
CA CYS A 56 0.31 4.27 17.13
C CYS A 56 0.42 4.21 18.66
N ASP A 57 1.56 3.69 19.15
CA ASP A 57 1.86 3.64 20.59
C ASP A 57 1.75 5.01 21.30
N CYS A 58 1.99 6.10 20.58
CA CYS A 58 1.81 7.47 21.08
C CYS A 58 0.35 7.94 21.21
N GLY A 59 -0.63 7.09 20.89
CA GLY A 59 -2.07 7.40 20.94
C GLY A 59 -2.60 8.18 19.74
N LYS A 60 -1.80 8.39 18.69
CA LYS A 60 -2.24 8.98 17.42
C LYS A 60 -2.74 7.90 16.46
N PRO A 61 -3.65 8.21 15.52
CA PRO A 61 -4.01 7.28 14.46
C PRO A 61 -2.74 6.86 13.70
N ALA A 62 -2.60 5.57 13.45
CA ALA A 62 -1.50 5.11 12.62
C ALA A 62 -1.71 5.60 11.19
N THR A 63 -0.60 5.80 10.47
CA THR A 63 -0.60 6.17 9.06
C THR A 63 0.37 5.33 8.25
N HIS A 64 1.30 4.64 8.90
CA HIS A 64 2.24 3.72 8.27
C HIS A 64 2.27 2.39 9.01
N GLU A 65 2.37 1.31 8.25
CA GLU A 65 2.70 -0.01 8.77
C GLU A 65 4.21 -0.21 8.68
N VAL A 66 4.82 -0.62 9.78
CA VAL A 66 6.25 -0.97 9.89
C VAL A 66 6.38 -2.38 10.44
N GLU A 67 7.57 -2.97 10.33
CA GLU A 67 7.83 -4.32 10.84
C GLU A 67 7.57 -4.45 12.36
N SER A 68 7.67 -3.35 13.10
CA SER A 68 7.37 -3.28 14.55
C SER A 68 5.89 -3.00 14.88
N GLY A 69 5.00 -2.90 13.89
CA GLY A 69 3.58 -2.66 14.07
C GLY A 69 3.08 -1.41 13.32
N PHE A 70 2.20 -0.64 13.96
CA PHE A 70 1.58 0.52 13.33
C PHE A 70 2.10 1.82 13.96
N VAL A 71 2.53 2.75 13.13
CA VAL A 71 3.10 4.02 13.56
C VAL A 71 2.42 5.19 12.86
N CYS A 72 2.40 6.34 13.53
CA CYS A 72 1.97 7.59 12.90
C CYS A 72 3.10 8.21 12.08
N ASP A 73 2.77 9.18 11.24
CA ASP A 73 3.70 9.84 10.32
C ASP A 73 4.95 10.40 11.02
N ASP A 74 4.80 10.96 12.22
CA ASP A 74 5.91 11.48 13.03
C ASP A 74 6.85 10.37 13.53
N CYS A 75 6.30 9.26 14.03
CA CYS A 75 7.08 8.12 14.48
C CYS A 75 7.72 7.36 13.31
N HIS A 76 7.01 7.29 12.18
CA HIS A 76 7.53 6.73 10.95
C HIS A 76 8.69 7.57 10.42
N ASP A 77 8.55 8.90 10.37
CA ASP A 77 9.61 9.82 9.95
C ASP A 77 10.86 9.63 10.82
N GLN A 78 10.70 9.55 12.15
CA GLN A 78 11.83 9.27 13.05
C GLN A 78 12.48 7.90 12.79
N TYR A 79 11.68 6.87 12.50
CA TYR A 79 12.15 5.52 12.18
C TYR A 79 12.92 5.47 10.86
N VAL A 80 12.37 6.05 9.77
CA VAL A 80 12.99 6.02 8.43
C VAL A 80 14.12 7.02 8.26
N SER A 81 14.06 8.16 8.94
CA SER A 81 15.11 9.20 8.94
C SER A 81 16.38 8.74 9.67
N GLY A 82 16.35 7.56 10.31
CA GLY A 82 17.53 6.95 10.92
C GLY A 82 17.92 7.60 12.24
N TYR A 83 16.99 8.28 12.94
CA TYR A 83 17.17 8.67 14.34
C TYR A 83 17.03 7.46 15.27
N ILE A 84 17.77 6.39 14.98
CA ILE A 84 18.10 5.37 15.95
C ILE A 84 19.16 6.03 16.86
N ARG A 85 18.72 6.68 17.93
CA ARG A 85 19.62 7.01 19.04
C ARG A 85 19.99 5.68 19.70
N ASP A 86 21.24 5.26 19.48
CA ASP A 86 22.01 4.36 20.34
C ASP A 86 21.74 4.62 21.84
#